data_AF-A0A347U7P3-F1
#
_entry.id   AF-A0A347U7P3-F1
#
_cell.length_a   1.000
_cell.length_b   1.000
_cell.length_c   1.000
_cell.angle_alpha   90.00
_cell.angle_beta   90.00
_cell.angle_gamma   90.00
#
_symmetry.space_group_name_H-M   'P 1'
#
loop_
_entity.id
_entity.type
_entity.pdbx_description
1 polymer ?
#
loop_
_entity_poly.entity_id
_entity_poly.type
_entity_poly.pdbx_seq_one_letter_code
_entity_poly.pdbx_strand_id
1 'polypeptide(L)'
;MSANEKKETCYFSHDANAKDDFKIMLLIEELGLEGYGIFWILIETLREQQNYKYPLKLLSVLARKYNTTLVKLEVVVRNYYLFEIEDECFFFSKSLNRRMEVMHKAIEQRKIAGQISAIRRKKKLEEQLKQLQINMSDIDSSQRSLNECLTSAQQIKENKIKVNLNKVKKINSQEDETEKFDKLNQQLLEKQLSKDLEIEKLENLAQANAHTQVIEIEI
;
A
#
# COMPACT_ATOMS: atom_id res chain seq x y z
N MET A 1 -17.75 7.62 -12.63
CA MET A 1 -16.33 7.69 -12.21
C MET A 1 -16.29 8.45 -10.90
N SER A 2 -15.96 7.76 -9.81
CA SER A 2 -15.99 8.31 -8.45
C SER A 2 -14.76 9.19 -8.20
N ALA A 3 -14.93 10.34 -7.55
CA ALA A 3 -13.96 11.42 -7.42
C ALA A 3 -12.75 11.14 -6.49
N ASN A 4 -12.35 9.88 -6.29
CA ASN A 4 -11.28 9.52 -5.36
C ASN A 4 -10.38 8.36 -5.82
N GLU A 5 -10.22 8.17 -7.14
CA GLU A 5 -9.14 7.31 -7.65
C GLU A 5 -7.83 8.08 -7.56
N LYS A 6 -7.00 7.70 -6.57
CA LYS A 6 -5.59 8.09 -6.55
C LYS A 6 -5.00 7.76 -7.92
N LYS A 7 -4.33 8.71 -8.55
CA LYS A 7 -3.59 8.49 -9.80
C LYS A 7 -2.54 7.41 -9.55
N GLU A 8 -2.89 6.16 -9.85
CA GLU A 8 -1.91 5.09 -9.87
C GLU A 8 -0.89 5.40 -10.96
N THR A 9 0.38 5.15 -10.66
CA THR A 9 1.46 5.44 -11.60
C THR A 9 1.32 4.51 -12.80
N CYS A 10 1.40 5.07 -14.02
CA CYS A 10 1.43 4.35 -15.31
C CYS A 10 2.72 3.51 -15.50
N TYR A 11 3.39 3.12 -14.42
CA TYR A 11 4.69 2.47 -14.41
C TYR A 11 4.63 1.20 -13.55
N PHE A 12 5.33 0.15 -14.02
CA PHE A 12 5.77 -0.98 -13.20
C PHE A 12 7.18 -1.37 -13.59
N SER A 13 7.87 -2.02 -12.65
CA SER A 13 9.10 -2.72 -12.95
C SER A 13 8.83 -3.97 -13.79
N HIS A 14 9.79 -4.28 -14.66
CA HIS A 14 9.93 -5.58 -15.30
C HIS A 14 11.41 -5.96 -15.36
N ASP A 15 11.68 -7.22 -15.66
CA ASP A 15 13.05 -7.73 -15.73
C ASP A 15 13.77 -7.18 -16.98
N ALA A 16 15.00 -6.70 -16.83
CA ALA A 16 15.77 -6.08 -17.93
C ALA A 16 16.14 -7.10 -19.03
N ASN A 17 16.25 -8.38 -18.66
CA ASN A 17 16.57 -9.50 -19.54
C ASN A 17 15.33 -10.34 -19.89
N ALA A 18 14.11 -9.77 -19.81
CA ALA A 18 12.89 -10.53 -20.09
C ALA A 18 12.90 -11.23 -21.46
N LYS A 19 13.56 -10.62 -22.46
CA LYS A 19 13.76 -11.22 -23.80
C LYS A 19 14.60 -12.51 -23.80
N ASP A 20 15.45 -12.71 -22.79
CA ASP A 20 16.38 -13.84 -22.66
C ASP A 20 15.80 -14.96 -21.78
N ASP A 21 14.57 -14.84 -21.26
CA ASP A 21 13.88 -15.97 -20.62
C ASP A 21 13.54 -17.02 -21.68
N PHE A 22 13.86 -18.28 -21.43
CA PHE A 22 13.61 -19.39 -22.35
C PHE A 22 12.15 -19.48 -22.84
N LYS A 23 11.18 -19.08 -22.01
CA LYS A 23 9.74 -19.03 -22.38
C LYS A 23 9.47 -17.98 -23.44
N ILE A 24 10.13 -16.82 -23.32
CA ILE A 24 10.02 -15.74 -24.29
C ILE A 24 10.83 -16.07 -25.54
N MET A 25 12.00 -16.70 -25.42
CA MET A 25 12.78 -17.17 -26.55
C MET A 25 11.98 -18.18 -27.40
N LEU A 26 11.32 -19.15 -26.77
CA LEU A 26 10.45 -20.11 -27.46
C LEU A 26 9.29 -19.42 -28.20
N LEU A 27 8.67 -18.43 -27.56
CA LEU A 27 7.62 -17.62 -28.18
C LEU A 27 8.14 -16.80 -29.38
N ILE A 28 9.34 -16.24 -29.28
CA ILE A 28 9.96 -15.49 -30.38
C ILE A 28 10.36 -16.44 -31.54
N GLU A 29 10.79 -17.66 -31.23
CA GLU A 29 11.14 -18.65 -32.25
C GLU A 29 9.90 -19.06 -33.08
N GLU A 30 8.74 -19.25 -32.45
CA GLU A 30 7.52 -19.68 -33.13
C GLU A 30 6.69 -18.55 -33.75
N LEU A 31 6.55 -17.41 -33.06
CA LEU A 31 5.67 -16.29 -33.46
C LEU A 31 6.44 -15.02 -33.84
N GLY A 32 7.78 -15.05 -33.80
CA GLY A 32 8.62 -13.88 -34.05
C GLY A 32 8.43 -12.77 -33.00
N LEU A 33 8.86 -11.57 -33.36
CA LEU A 33 8.67 -10.38 -32.52
C LEU A 33 7.20 -9.97 -32.36
N GLU A 34 6.31 -10.45 -33.23
CA GLU A 34 4.87 -10.26 -33.06
C GLU A 34 4.37 -10.96 -31.79
N GLY A 35 4.80 -12.20 -31.55
CA GLY A 35 4.50 -12.92 -30.31
C GLY A 35 4.98 -12.15 -29.07
N TYR A 36 6.17 -11.54 -29.15
CA TYR A 36 6.73 -10.76 -28.06
C TYR A 36 5.90 -9.49 -27.78
N GLY A 37 5.45 -8.81 -28.84
CA GLY A 37 4.50 -7.70 -28.73
C GLY A 37 3.17 -8.12 -28.08
N ILE A 38 2.61 -9.26 -28.50
CA ILE A 38 1.37 -9.81 -27.91
C ILE A 38 1.56 -10.08 -26.42
N PHE A 39 2.69 -10.70 -26.03
CA PHE A 39 3.00 -10.92 -24.62
C PHE A 39 2.96 -9.62 -23.81
N TRP A 40 3.62 -8.55 -24.28
CA TRP A 40 3.62 -7.27 -23.56
C TRP A 40 2.25 -6.62 -23.50
N ILE A 41 1.48 -6.65 -24.58
CA ILE A 41 0.10 -6.16 -24.60
C ILE A 41 -0.75 -6.89 -23.55
N LEU A 42 -0.59 -8.21 -23.42
CA LEU A 42 -1.30 -8.99 -22.41
C LEU A 42 -0.87 -8.61 -20.99
N ILE A 43 0.43 -8.41 -20.74
CA ILE A 43 0.93 -7.98 -19.43
C ILE A 43 0.42 -6.58 -19.05
N GLU A 44 0.44 -5.64 -19.99
CA GLU A 44 -0.11 -4.29 -19.80
C GLU A 44 -1.62 -4.34 -19.54
N THR A 45 -2.35 -5.14 -20.31
CA THR A 45 -3.79 -5.34 -20.12
C THR A 45 -4.10 -5.90 -18.73
N LEU A 46 -3.34 -6.92 -18.29
CA LEU A 46 -3.50 -7.50 -16.96
C LEU A 46 -3.19 -6.47 -15.87
N ARG A 47 -2.18 -5.61 -16.07
CA ARG A 47 -1.83 -4.57 -15.10
C ARG A 47 -2.97 -3.57 -14.88
N GLU A 48 -3.76 -3.29 -15.90
CA GLU A 48 -4.92 -2.39 -15.82
C GLU A 48 -6.14 -3.05 -15.15
N GLN A 49 -6.18 -4.38 -15.05
CA GLN A 49 -7.32 -5.08 -14.46
C GLN A 49 -7.24 -5.16 -12.93
N GLN A 50 -8.42 -5.23 -12.32
CA GLN A 50 -8.53 -5.64 -10.92
C GLN A 50 -7.99 -7.07 -10.75
N ASN A 51 -7.24 -7.28 -9.67
CA ASN A 51 -6.65 -8.57 -9.30
C ASN A 51 -5.69 -9.17 -10.34
N TYR A 52 -5.29 -8.40 -11.36
CA TYR A 52 -4.37 -8.83 -12.42
C TYR A 52 -4.81 -10.09 -13.17
N LYS A 53 -6.13 -10.22 -13.37
CA LYS A 53 -6.77 -11.31 -14.10
C LYS A 53 -7.54 -10.77 -15.28
N TYR A 54 -7.57 -11.51 -16.39
CA TYR A 54 -8.34 -11.14 -17.57
C TYR A 54 -9.15 -12.34 -18.09
N PRO A 55 -10.42 -12.14 -18.49
CA PRO A 55 -11.27 -13.22 -18.98
C PRO A 55 -10.86 -13.69 -20.38
N LEU A 56 -10.73 -15.01 -20.57
CA LEU A 56 -10.37 -15.63 -21.85
C LEU A 56 -11.37 -15.30 -22.97
N LYS A 57 -12.66 -15.19 -22.64
CA LYS A 57 -13.72 -14.83 -23.60
C LYS A 57 -13.50 -13.47 -24.27
N LEU A 58 -12.77 -12.57 -23.62
CA LEU A 58 -12.49 -11.22 -24.14
C LEU A 58 -11.19 -11.15 -24.96
N LEU A 59 -10.44 -12.25 -25.13
CA LEU A 59 -9.29 -12.29 -26.05
C LEU A 59 -9.69 -11.91 -27.48
N SER A 60 -10.91 -12.25 -27.90
CA SER A 60 -11.46 -11.88 -29.22
C SER A 60 -11.62 -10.37 -29.39
N VAL A 61 -11.80 -9.63 -28.29
CA VAL A 61 -11.88 -8.17 -28.28
C VAL A 61 -10.47 -7.58 -28.38
N LEU A 62 -9.50 -8.12 -27.63
CA LEU A 62 -8.10 -7.69 -27.71
C LEU A 62 -7.52 -7.92 -29.11
N ALA A 63 -7.79 -9.09 -29.71
CA ALA A 63 -7.34 -9.43 -31.06
C ALA A 63 -7.76 -8.36 -32.08
N ARG A 64 -9.03 -7.94 -32.04
CA ARG A 64 -9.56 -6.87 -32.90
C ARG A 64 -8.94 -5.51 -32.59
N LYS A 65 -8.78 -5.18 -31.30
CA LYS A 65 -8.22 -3.89 -30.86
C LYS A 65 -6.78 -3.68 -31.35
N TYR A 66 -5.96 -4.72 -31.30
CA TYR A 66 -4.53 -4.66 -31.62
C TYR A 66 -4.19 -5.23 -33.01
N ASN A 67 -5.20 -5.45 -33.86
CA ASN A 67 -5.05 -5.94 -35.22
C ASN A 67 -4.21 -7.24 -35.32
N THR A 68 -4.54 -8.22 -34.49
CA THR A 68 -3.95 -9.56 -34.50
C THR A 68 -5.06 -10.61 -34.49
N THR A 69 -4.72 -11.89 -34.46
CA THR A 69 -5.70 -13.00 -34.52
C THR A 69 -5.94 -13.60 -33.15
N LEU A 70 -7.19 -14.04 -32.89
CA LEU A 70 -7.55 -14.74 -31.65
C LEU A 70 -6.64 -15.95 -31.41
N VAL A 71 -6.35 -16.72 -32.46
CA VAL A 71 -5.48 -17.89 -32.41
C VAL A 71 -4.09 -17.54 -31.86
N LYS A 72 -3.49 -16.43 -32.31
CA LYS A 72 -2.18 -15.99 -31.81
C LYS A 72 -2.23 -15.64 -30.32
N LEU A 73 -3.27 -14.92 -29.87
CA LEU A 73 -3.43 -14.63 -28.43
C LEU A 73 -3.60 -15.92 -27.61
N GLU A 74 -4.44 -16.84 -28.07
CA GLU A 74 -4.68 -18.11 -27.37
C GLU A 74 -3.41 -18.95 -27.26
N VAL A 75 -2.63 -19.04 -28.35
CA VAL A 75 -1.32 -19.71 -28.35
C VAL A 75 -0.38 -19.05 -27.35
N VAL A 76 -0.28 -17.72 -27.34
CA VAL A 76 0.58 -16.99 -26.38
C VAL A 76 0.16 -17.25 -24.92
N VAL A 77 -1.15 -17.26 -24.65
CA VAL A 77 -1.69 -17.50 -23.31
C VAL A 77 -1.47 -18.94 -22.84
N ARG A 78 -1.61 -19.93 -23.73
CA ARG A 78 -1.65 -21.36 -23.35
C ARG A 78 -0.33 -22.10 -23.51
N ASN A 79 0.53 -21.75 -24.47
CA ASN A 79 1.58 -22.66 -24.92
C ASN A 79 2.98 -22.39 -24.36
N TYR A 80 3.27 -21.18 -23.87
CA TYR A 80 4.63 -20.79 -23.47
C TYR A 80 4.85 -20.70 -21.95
N TYR A 81 3.89 -21.18 -21.14
CA TYR A 81 3.98 -21.14 -19.66
C TYR A 81 4.21 -19.72 -19.10
N LEU A 82 3.82 -18.69 -19.85
CA LEU A 82 3.91 -17.28 -19.45
C LEU A 82 2.73 -16.84 -18.58
N PHE A 83 1.61 -17.55 -18.71
CA PHE A 83 0.34 -17.30 -18.04
C PHE A 83 -0.21 -18.60 -17.44
N GLU A 84 -1.04 -18.44 -16.42
CA GLU A 84 -1.82 -19.51 -15.81
C GLU A 84 -3.30 -19.24 -15.99
N ILE A 85 -4.08 -20.31 -16.12
CA ILE A 85 -5.52 -20.26 -16.32
C ILE A 85 -6.21 -20.73 -15.04
N GLU A 86 -7.16 -19.93 -14.58
CA GLU A 86 -8.00 -20.20 -13.42
C GLU A 86 -9.43 -20.47 -13.90
N ASP A 87 -9.99 -21.58 -13.44
CA ASP A 87 -11.37 -22.03 -13.72
C ASP A 87 -11.76 -22.08 -15.20
N GLU A 88 -10.78 -22.23 -16.11
CA GLU A 88 -10.95 -22.12 -17.58
C GLU A 88 -11.64 -20.82 -18.05
N CYS A 89 -11.70 -19.81 -17.18
CA CYS A 89 -12.41 -18.57 -17.42
C CYS A 89 -11.47 -17.37 -17.49
N PHE A 90 -10.45 -17.35 -16.63
CA PHE A 90 -9.54 -16.22 -16.48
C PHE A 90 -8.10 -16.67 -16.65
N PHE A 91 -7.24 -15.77 -17.14
CA PHE A 91 -5.80 -15.98 -17.10
C PHE A 91 -5.10 -14.85 -16.35
N PHE A 92 -3.92 -15.16 -15.82
CA PHE A 92 -3.05 -14.21 -15.12
C PHE A 92 -1.57 -14.59 -15.30
N SER A 93 -0.67 -13.68 -14.93
CA SER A 93 0.77 -13.97 -14.92
C SER A 93 1.32 -13.96 -13.50
N LYS A 94 1.86 -15.09 -13.04
CA LYS A 94 2.55 -15.18 -11.73
C LYS A 94 3.69 -14.18 -11.61
N SER A 95 4.44 -13.98 -12.69
CA SER A 95 5.57 -13.05 -12.75
C SER A 95 5.12 -11.60 -12.52
N LEU A 96 4.02 -11.20 -13.18
CA LEU A 96 3.41 -9.88 -12.96
C LEU A 96 2.92 -9.74 -11.51
N ASN A 97 2.17 -10.71 -11.00
CA ASN A 97 1.58 -10.66 -9.66
C ASN A 97 2.65 -10.48 -8.57
N ARG A 98 3.77 -11.21 -8.68
CA ARG A 98 4.92 -11.06 -7.78
C ARG A 98 5.47 -9.64 -7.78
N ARG A 99 5.64 -9.02 -8.96
CA ARG A 99 6.13 -7.64 -9.08
C ARG A 99 5.13 -6.63 -8.51
N MET A 100 3.84 -6.85 -8.75
CA MET A 100 2.79 -5.99 -8.23
C MET A 100 2.69 -6.05 -6.71
N GLU A 101 2.84 -7.24 -6.11
CA GLU A 101 2.86 -7.40 -4.67
C GLU A 101 4.01 -6.62 -4.00
N VAL A 102 5.21 -6.71 -4.56
CA VAL A 102 6.38 -5.94 -4.07
C VAL A 102 6.12 -4.44 -4.17
N MET A 103 5.57 -3.98 -5.30
CA MET A 103 5.22 -2.58 -5.52
C MET A 103 4.18 -2.09 -4.49
N HIS A 104 3.12 -2.86 -4.25
CA HIS A 104 2.08 -2.53 -3.27
C HIS A 104 2.62 -2.46 -1.85
N LYS A 105 3.45 -3.42 -1.44
CA LYS A 105 4.12 -3.40 -0.13
C LYS A 105 4.94 -2.13 0.04
N ALA A 106 5.71 -1.74 -0.98
CA ALA A 106 6.52 -0.52 -0.92
C ALA A 106 5.66 0.75 -0.87
N ILE A 107 4.52 0.79 -1.57
CA ILE A 107 3.57 1.92 -1.51
C ILE A 107 2.98 2.04 -0.10
N GLU A 108 2.48 0.96 0.47
CA GLU A 108 1.89 0.98 1.81
C GLU A 108 2.92 1.33 2.89
N GLN A 109 4.15 0.81 2.80
CA GLN A 109 5.23 1.20 3.72
C GLN A 109 5.53 2.70 3.66
N ARG A 110 5.62 3.29 2.46
CA ARG A 110 5.85 4.74 2.30
C ARG A 110 4.70 5.57 2.87
N LYS A 111 3.47 5.12 2.66
CA LYS A 111 2.27 5.76 3.19
C LYS A 111 2.28 5.76 4.72
N ILE A 112 2.57 4.62 5.34
CA ILE A 112 2.69 4.49 6.81
C ILE A 112 3.82 5.39 7.34
N ALA A 113 5.01 5.33 6.73
CA ALA A 113 6.14 6.19 7.12
C ALA A 113 5.82 7.68 7.01
N GLY A 114 5.08 8.08 5.95
CA GLY A 114 4.60 9.45 5.76
C GLY A 114 3.64 9.90 6.86
N GLN A 115 2.68 9.04 7.24
CA GLN A 115 1.75 9.30 8.34
C GLN A 115 2.49 9.45 9.67
N ILE A 116 3.38 8.52 10.00
CA ILE A 116 4.18 8.57 11.22
C ILE A 116 5.01 9.87 11.28
N SER A 117 5.63 10.25 10.17
CA SER A 117 6.43 11.48 10.08
C SER A 117 5.58 12.74 10.25
N ALA A 118 4.35 12.75 9.72
CA ALA A 118 3.41 13.85 9.91
C ALA A 118 2.99 13.99 11.38
N ILE A 119 2.68 12.87 12.05
CA ILE A 119 2.32 12.84 13.48
C ILE A 119 3.49 13.36 14.34
N ARG A 120 4.72 12.89 14.08
CA ARG A 120 5.91 13.37 14.82
C ARG A 120 6.12 14.88 14.68
N ARG A 121 5.91 15.44 13.49
CA ARG A 121 6.00 16.90 13.27
C ARG A 121 4.92 17.67 14.02
N LYS A 122 3.68 17.15 14.05
CA LYS A 122 2.57 17.75 14.81
C LYS A 122 2.89 17.79 16.31
N LYS A 123 3.32 16.65 16.88
CA LYS A 123 3.69 16.53 18.29
C LYS A 123 4.84 17.47 18.68
N LYS A 124 5.90 17.53 17.86
CA LYS A 124 7.03 18.45 18.09
C LYS A 124 6.59 19.91 18.09
N LEU A 125 5.67 20.30 17.20
CA LEU A 125 5.13 21.65 17.17
C LEU A 125 4.30 21.96 18.43
N GLU A 126 3.48 21.01 18.88
CA GLU A 126 2.69 21.16 20.12
C GLU A 126 3.60 21.28 21.36
N GLU A 127 4.68 20.49 21.44
CA GLU A 127 5.68 20.58 22.51
C GLU A 127 6.39 21.93 22.52
N GLN A 128 6.79 22.44 21.35
CA GLN A 128 7.40 23.77 21.22
C GLN A 128 6.44 24.89 21.65
N LEU A 129 5.16 24.78 21.30
CA LEU A 129 4.14 25.74 21.74
C LEU A 129 3.95 25.71 23.26
N LYS A 130 3.91 24.51 23.87
CA LYS A 130 3.83 24.37 25.33
C LYS A 130 5.04 25.00 26.04
N GLN A 131 6.25 24.79 25.53
CA GLN A 131 7.48 25.39 26.09
C GLN A 131 7.47 26.91 26.02
N LEU A 132 7.02 27.50 24.90
CA LEU A 132 6.89 28.95 24.77
C LEU A 132 5.84 29.54 25.73
N GLN A 133 4.78 28.79 26.01
CA GLN A 133 3.71 29.21 26.92
C GLN A 133 4.17 29.22 28.38
N ILE A 134 4.97 28.23 28.79
CA ILE A 134 5.61 28.17 30.13
C ILE A 134 6.64 29.31 30.29
N ASN A 135 7.49 29.55 29.29
CA ASN A 135 8.50 30.61 29.39
C ASN A 135 7.92 32.04 29.43
N MET A 136 6.66 32.24 29.01
CA MET A 136 5.98 33.54 29.10
C MET A 136 5.30 33.78 30.45
N SER A 137 5.06 32.75 31.27
CA SER A 137 4.53 32.94 32.63
C SER A 137 5.61 33.32 33.66
N ASP A 138 6.88 33.02 33.35
CA ASP A 138 7.98 33.13 34.31
C ASP A 138 8.87 34.39 34.11
N ILE A 139 8.51 35.27 33.17
CA ILE A 139 9.25 36.51 32.91
C ILE A 139 8.51 37.70 33.53
N ASP A 140 8.95 38.07 34.73
CA ASP A 140 8.75 39.42 35.26
C ASP A 140 9.35 40.44 34.28
N SER A 141 8.62 41.54 34.12
CA SER A 141 8.86 42.63 33.20
C SER A 141 10.22 43.28 33.51
N SER A 142 11.28 42.93 32.78
CA SER A 142 12.38 43.85 32.45
C SER A 142 13.33 43.28 31.39
N GLN A 143 13.44 44.02 30.28
CA GLN A 143 14.51 44.01 29.29
C GLN A 143 14.72 42.73 28.45
N ARG A 144 14.19 42.74 27.22
CA ARG A 144 14.85 42.08 26.08
C ARG A 144 15.01 43.06 24.93
N SER A 145 16.26 43.27 24.53
CA SER A 145 16.61 44.10 23.39
C SER A 145 16.02 43.52 22.10
N LEU A 146 15.43 44.41 21.31
CA LEU A 146 14.99 44.14 19.95
C LEU A 146 16.22 44.20 19.05
N ASN A 147 16.63 43.07 18.46
CA ASN A 147 17.45 43.09 17.24
C ASN A 147 16.81 42.20 16.17
N GLU A 148 16.14 42.91 15.26
CA GLU A 148 15.98 42.72 13.81
C GLU A 148 15.89 41.31 13.19
N CYS A 149 14.68 40.99 12.74
CA CYS A 149 14.41 40.73 11.31
C CYS A 149 12.94 41.07 11.03
N LEU A 150 12.68 42.32 10.64
CA LEU A 150 11.35 42.86 10.36
C LEU A 150 11.17 43.10 8.86
N THR A 151 10.89 42.05 8.09
CA THR A 151 10.38 42.20 6.71
C THR A 151 9.35 41.13 6.36
N SER A 152 8.36 40.86 7.24
CA SER A 152 7.13 40.12 6.88
C SER A 152 5.96 40.31 7.87
N ALA A 153 6.19 40.91 9.04
CA ALA A 153 5.28 40.80 10.19
C ALA A 153 4.00 41.66 10.11
N GLN A 154 3.96 42.70 9.28
CA GLN A 154 2.80 43.61 9.24
C GLN A 154 1.63 43.13 8.36
N GLN A 155 1.86 42.25 7.37
CA GLN A 155 0.76 41.64 6.58
C GLN A 155 0.13 40.41 7.26
N ILE A 156 0.73 39.90 8.34
CA ILE A 156 0.31 38.66 9.00
C ILE A 156 -0.81 38.88 10.03
N LYS A 157 -1.00 40.12 10.54
CA LYS A 157 -1.86 40.39 11.69
C LYS A 157 -3.36 40.33 11.35
N GLU A 158 -3.79 40.81 10.18
CA GLU A 158 -5.21 40.82 9.80
C GLU A 158 -5.72 39.44 9.32
N ASN A 159 -4.89 38.65 8.64
CA ASN A 159 -5.26 37.29 8.21
C ASN A 159 -5.28 36.28 9.37
N LYS A 160 -4.52 36.50 10.45
CA LYS A 160 -4.48 35.58 11.61
C LYS A 160 -5.80 35.50 12.38
N ILE A 161 -6.55 36.60 12.50
CA ILE A 161 -7.77 36.63 13.35
C ILE A 161 -8.91 35.83 12.69
N LYS A 162 -9.11 35.92 11.37
CA LYS A 162 -10.12 35.13 10.64
C LYS A 162 -9.76 33.65 10.52
N VAL A 163 -8.47 33.32 10.38
CA VAL A 163 -8.00 31.92 10.38
C VAL A 163 -8.18 31.27 11.76
N ASN A 164 -8.09 32.04 12.85
CA ASN A 164 -8.16 31.50 14.21
C ASN A 164 -9.54 30.89 14.56
N LEU A 165 -10.64 31.54 14.18
CA LEU A 165 -12.01 31.06 14.46
C LEU A 165 -12.36 29.76 13.70
N ASN A 166 -11.92 29.64 12.43
CA ASN A 166 -12.14 28.42 11.63
C ASN A 166 -11.22 27.27 12.05
N LYS A 167 -10.03 27.58 12.58
CA LYS A 167 -9.07 26.58 13.06
C LYS A 167 -9.51 25.97 14.40
N VAL A 168 -10.04 26.78 15.33
CA VAL A 168 -10.57 26.31 16.62
C VAL A 168 -11.76 25.35 16.42
N LYS A 169 -12.69 25.63 15.50
CA LYS A 169 -13.80 24.69 15.18
C LYS A 169 -13.32 23.37 14.58
N LYS A 170 -12.21 23.37 13.83
CA LYS A 170 -11.65 22.16 13.19
C LYS A 170 -10.81 21.33 14.16
N ILE A 171 -10.15 21.97 15.13
CA ILE A 171 -9.37 21.31 16.18
C ILE A 171 -10.28 20.48 17.10
N ASN A 172 -11.41 21.04 17.56
CA ASN A 172 -12.35 20.30 18.41
C ASN A 172 -12.89 19.03 17.73
N SER A 173 -13.14 19.05 16.40
CA SER A 173 -13.59 17.85 15.68
C SER A 173 -12.48 16.82 15.40
N GLN A 174 -11.21 17.22 15.46
CA GLN A 174 -10.07 16.35 15.17
C GLN A 174 -9.53 15.65 16.43
N GLU A 175 -9.66 16.27 17.61
CA GLU A 175 -9.29 15.67 18.88
C GLU A 175 -10.18 14.44 19.19
N ASP A 176 -11.49 14.54 18.98
CA ASP A 176 -12.43 13.42 19.14
C ASP A 176 -12.13 12.23 18.20
N GLU A 177 -11.66 12.48 16.98
CA GLU A 177 -11.34 11.42 16.01
C GLU A 177 -9.99 10.77 16.32
N THR A 178 -9.01 11.52 16.85
CA THR A 178 -7.74 10.95 17.30
C THR A 178 -7.91 10.05 18.52
N GLU A 179 -8.75 10.43 19.48
CA GLU A 179 -9.04 9.60 20.65
C GLU A 179 -9.79 8.31 20.27
N LYS A 180 -10.73 8.38 19.32
CA LYS A 180 -11.40 7.19 18.78
C LYS A 180 -10.42 6.25 18.06
N PHE A 181 -9.49 6.80 17.29
CA PHE A 181 -8.50 6.02 16.55
C PHE A 181 -7.51 5.32 17.48
N ASP A 182 -7.02 6.01 18.51
CA ASP A 182 -6.12 5.42 19.50
C ASP A 182 -6.81 4.32 20.31
N LYS A 183 -8.08 4.53 20.67
CA LYS A 183 -8.90 3.51 21.34
C LYS A 183 -9.14 2.28 20.48
N LEU A 184 -9.38 2.46 19.18
CA LEU A 184 -9.57 1.35 18.23
C LEU A 184 -8.27 0.53 18.06
N ASN A 185 -7.12 1.19 17.97
CA ASN A 185 -5.84 0.50 17.87
C ASN A 185 -5.51 -0.30 19.12
N GLN A 186 -5.83 0.24 20.31
CA GLN A 186 -5.64 -0.47 21.57
C GLN A 186 -6.52 -1.73 21.64
N GLN A 187 -7.80 -1.63 21.24
CA GLN A 187 -8.71 -2.77 21.16
C GLN A 187 -8.24 -3.85 20.17
N LEU A 188 -7.72 -3.46 19.00
CA LEU A 188 -7.19 -4.39 18.01
C LEU A 188 -5.94 -5.12 18.52
N LEU A 189 -5.06 -4.41 19.24
CA LEU A 189 -3.86 -4.99 19.84
C LEU A 189 -4.22 -6.01 20.93
N GLU A 190 -5.16 -5.68 21.81
CA GLU A 190 -5.65 -6.60 22.85
C GLU A 190 -6.27 -7.86 22.26
N LYS A 191 -7.06 -7.71 21.18
CA LYS A 191 -7.66 -8.85 20.46
C LYS A 191 -6.61 -9.73 19.78
N GLN A 192 -5.49 -9.15 19.34
CA GLN A 192 -4.39 -9.93 18.78
C GLN A 192 -3.66 -10.70 19.89
N LEU A 193 -3.33 -10.02 20.99
CA LEU A 193 -2.70 -10.67 22.15
C LEU A 193 -3.54 -11.81 22.71
N SER A 194 -4.87 -11.64 22.77
CA SER A 194 -5.75 -12.71 23.27
C SER A 194 -5.74 -13.94 22.37
N LYS A 195 -5.67 -13.75 21.05
CA LYS A 195 -5.57 -14.85 20.09
C LYS A 195 -4.23 -15.56 20.20
N ASP A 196 -3.15 -14.79 20.31
CA ASP A 196 -1.80 -15.35 20.45
C ASP A 196 -1.69 -16.19 21.73
N LEU A 197 -2.30 -15.72 22.83
CA LEU A 197 -2.38 -16.47 24.09
C LEU A 197 -3.24 -17.75 23.98
N GLU A 198 -4.31 -17.74 23.17
CA GLU A 198 -5.16 -18.90 22.94
C GLU A 198 -4.45 -19.96 22.10
N ILE A 199 -3.66 -19.54 21.11
CA ILE A 199 -2.79 -20.41 20.33
C ILE A 199 -1.75 -21.08 21.23
N GLU A 200 -1.07 -20.30 22.08
CA GLU A 200 -0.07 -20.84 23.02
C GLU A 200 -0.67 -21.87 23.97
N LYS A 201 -1.90 -21.65 24.47
CA LYS A 201 -2.61 -22.63 25.31
C LYS A 201 -2.92 -23.92 24.56
N LEU A 202 -3.34 -23.83 23.30
CA LEU A 202 -3.64 -25.01 22.47
C LEU A 202 -2.38 -25.80 22.15
N GLU A 203 -1.25 -25.12 21.90
CA GLU A 203 0.05 -25.76 21.68
C GLU A 203 0.52 -26.51 22.93
N ASN A 204 0.42 -25.89 24.10
CA ASN A 204 0.77 -26.53 25.37
C ASN A 204 -0.13 -27.75 25.69
N LEU A 205 -1.43 -27.66 25.41
CA LEU A 205 -2.36 -28.78 25.57
C LEU A 205 -2.04 -29.92 24.58
N ALA A 206 -1.71 -29.60 23.33
CA ALA A 206 -1.32 -30.58 22.33
C ALA A 206 -0.04 -31.33 22.74
N GLN A 207 0.95 -30.62 23.28
CA GLN A 207 2.18 -31.22 23.82
C GLN A 207 1.90 -32.13 25.02
N ALA A 208 1.04 -31.71 25.95
CA ALA A 208 0.66 -32.53 27.10
C ALA A 208 -0.07 -33.82 26.69
N ASN A 209 -1.04 -33.73 25.78
CA ASN A 209 -1.77 -34.90 25.27
C ASN A 209 -0.86 -35.89 24.51
N ALA A 210 0.10 -35.37 23.73
CA ALA A 210 1.10 -36.22 23.08
C ALA A 210 1.96 -36.98 24.10
N HIS A 211 2.37 -36.32 25.18
CA HIS A 211 3.09 -36.97 26.27
C HIS A 211 2.26 -38.03 27.01
N THR A 212 0.97 -37.80 27.26
CA THR A 212 0.09 -38.78 27.92
C THR A 212 -0.18 -40.02 27.06
N GLN A 213 -0.39 -39.86 25.74
CA GLN A 213 -0.59 -40.99 24.83
C GLN A 213 0.64 -41.89 24.72
N VAL A 214 1.85 -41.35 24.81
CA VAL A 214 3.08 -42.15 24.84
C VAL A 214 3.16 -43.01 26.10
N ILE A 215 2.71 -42.49 27.24
CA ILE A 215 2.73 -43.20 28.53
C ILE A 215 1.70 -44.34 28.57
N GLU A 216 0.53 -44.19 27.94
CA GLU A 216 -0.51 -45.25 27.89
C GLU A 216 -0.15 -46.40 26.94
N ILE A 217 0.80 -46.23 26.01
CA ILE A 217 1.27 -47.28 25.09
C ILE A 217 2.39 -48.13 25.72
N GLU A 218 3.04 -47.64 26.80
CA GLU A 218 4.18 -48.30 27.46
C GLU A 218 3.80 -49.06 28.76
N ILE A 219 2.50 -49.27 29.04
CA ILE A 219 1.98 -50.11 30.14
C ILE A 219 1.23 -51.30 29.55
#